data_AF-A0A447Z4V4-F1
#
_entry.id   AF-A0A447Z4V4-F1
#
_cell.length_a   1.000
_cell.length_b   1.000
_cell.length_c   1.000
_cell.angle_alpha   90.00
_cell.angle_beta   90.00
_cell.angle_gamma   90.00
#
_symmetry.space_group_name_H-M   'P 1'
#
loop_
_entity.id
_entity.type
_entity.pdbx_description
1 polymer ?
#
loop_
_entity_poly.entity_id
_entity_poly.type
_entity_poly.pdbx_seq_one_letter_code
_entity_poly.pdbx_strand_id
1 'polypeptide(L)'
;MARGRGKASPQDKEALRIISEKIRELLKVQNKKQVDLSRTTGIPASTLTGYVKGTSLPVSENLEKIASFFEIPISDLDPRYSQPDTLEDSKIEFIYKQLDEDFQDSLLEEANRLLVLQAERKRIEKKYTPYTVFDSYAASQSASKGDLVWFDQKLAYDLALWIHTDSLEPKYPKGAVALIKQTFYDTAGAIYAIEYDGQTLIKRVFREAQGIRLVSLNKKYSDKIIPLEEEPRVIGKVIASFLPAKEDEL
;
A
#
# COMPACT_ATOMS: atom_id res chain seq x y z
N MET A 1 43.34 -28.21 18.26
CA MET A 1 42.34 -27.49 19.10
C MET A 1 40.96 -27.78 18.57
N ALA A 2 40.13 -28.49 19.34
CA ALA A 2 38.77 -28.83 18.95
C ALA A 2 37.86 -27.59 19.14
N ARG A 3 37.39 -26.98 18.05
CA ARG A 3 36.33 -25.97 18.11
C ARG A 3 35.02 -26.69 18.43
N GLY A 4 34.47 -26.42 19.61
CA GLY A 4 33.21 -26.97 20.07
C GLY A 4 32.07 -26.66 19.09
N ARG A 5 31.27 -27.67 18.78
CA ARG A 5 30.07 -27.54 17.93
C ARG A 5 28.98 -26.83 18.74
N GLY A 6 28.95 -25.50 18.65
CA GLY A 6 27.79 -24.72 19.08
C GLY A 6 26.54 -25.15 18.30
N LYS A 7 25.38 -25.16 18.95
CA LYS A 7 24.11 -25.48 18.28
C LYS A 7 23.88 -24.50 17.13
N ALA A 8 23.69 -25.01 15.92
CA ALA A 8 23.38 -24.22 14.73
C ALA A 8 22.13 -23.35 14.96
N SER A 9 22.21 -22.06 14.61
CA SER A 9 21.08 -21.11 14.65
C SER A 9 19.92 -21.63 13.78
N PRO A 10 18.65 -21.27 14.05
CA PRO A 10 17.55 -21.56 13.13
C PRO A 10 17.82 -21.13 11.68
N GLN A 11 18.53 -20.01 11.50
CA GLN A 11 18.96 -19.52 10.19
C GLN A 11 20.00 -20.42 9.52
N ASP A 12 20.94 -20.99 10.29
CA ASP A 12 21.95 -21.91 9.78
C ASP A 12 21.34 -23.22 9.30
N LYS A 13 20.28 -23.69 9.99
CA LYS A 13 19.56 -24.91 9.60
C LYS A 13 18.81 -24.76 8.29
N GLU A 14 18.18 -23.60 8.07
CA GLU A 14 17.48 -23.34 6.82
C GLU A 14 18.46 -23.15 5.66
N ALA A 15 19.55 -22.41 5.87
CA ALA A 15 20.61 -22.29 4.86
C ALA A 15 21.23 -23.66 4.49
N LEU A 16 21.47 -24.54 5.47
CA LEU A 16 21.94 -25.90 5.23
C LEU A 16 20.99 -26.69 4.33
N ARG A 17 19.68 -26.58 4.56
CA ARG A 17 18.65 -27.27 3.79
C ARG A 17 18.66 -26.79 2.34
N ILE A 18 18.61 -25.47 2.13
CA ILE A 18 18.54 -24.86 0.80
C ILE A 18 19.79 -25.18 -0.02
N ILE A 19 20.99 -24.95 0.53
CA ILE A 19 22.25 -25.22 -0.17
C ILE A 19 22.37 -26.71 -0.52
N SER A 20 22.01 -27.59 0.41
CA SER A 20 22.05 -29.05 0.19
C SER A 20 21.09 -29.49 -0.92
N GLU A 21 19.87 -28.96 -0.96
CA GLU A 21 18.89 -29.27 -2.00
C GLU A 21 19.37 -28.76 -3.36
N LYS A 22 19.88 -27.52 -3.41
CA LYS A 22 20.36 -26.89 -4.63
C LYS A 22 21.53 -27.65 -5.26
N ILE A 23 22.52 -28.06 -4.47
CA ILE A 23 23.65 -28.85 -4.98
C ILE A 23 23.16 -30.19 -5.57
N ARG A 24 22.19 -30.87 -4.94
CA ARG A 24 21.64 -32.13 -5.47
C ARG A 24 20.88 -31.91 -6.77
N GLU A 25 20.09 -30.84 -6.85
CA GLU A 25 19.38 -30.44 -8.05
C GLU A 25 20.36 -30.21 -9.21
N LEU A 26 21.38 -29.39 -9.01
CA LEU A 26 22.38 -29.05 -10.03
C LEU A 26 23.16 -30.28 -10.51
N LEU A 27 23.56 -31.17 -9.60
CA LEU A 27 24.20 -32.44 -9.96
C LEU A 27 23.30 -33.30 -10.85
N LYS A 28 21.98 -33.33 -10.58
CA LYS A 28 21.02 -34.09 -11.36
C LYS A 28 20.77 -33.45 -12.74
N VAL A 29 20.51 -32.14 -12.78
CA VAL A 29 20.19 -31.40 -14.02
C VAL A 29 21.38 -31.40 -14.99
N GLN A 30 22.60 -31.20 -14.48
CA GLN A 30 23.80 -31.18 -15.32
C GLN A 30 24.43 -32.56 -15.53
N ASN A 31 23.79 -33.63 -15.03
CA ASN A 31 24.26 -35.02 -15.10
C ASN A 31 25.72 -35.20 -14.61
N LYS A 32 26.06 -34.55 -13.48
CA LYS A 32 27.38 -34.58 -12.84
C LYS A 32 27.35 -35.44 -11.59
N LYS A 33 28.48 -36.07 -11.26
CA LYS A 33 28.66 -36.79 -9.97
C LYS A 33 29.42 -35.91 -8.98
N GLN A 34 29.25 -36.17 -7.68
CA GLN A 34 30.01 -35.48 -6.63
C GLN A 34 31.53 -35.63 -6.80
N VAL A 35 31.97 -36.74 -7.40
CA VAL A 35 33.39 -36.98 -7.71
C VAL A 35 33.91 -35.97 -8.73
N ASP A 36 33.09 -35.56 -9.70
CA ASP A 36 33.46 -34.59 -10.72
C ASP A 36 33.61 -33.19 -10.10
N LEU A 37 32.71 -32.85 -9.19
CA LEU A 37 32.76 -31.63 -8.40
C LEU A 37 34.05 -31.59 -7.55
N SER A 38 34.40 -32.70 -6.87
CA SER A 38 35.63 -32.79 -6.06
C SER A 38 36.89 -32.60 -6.89
N ARG A 39 36.98 -33.26 -8.05
CA ARG A 39 38.16 -33.19 -8.93
C ARG A 39 38.37 -31.79 -9.51
N THR A 40 37.29 -31.11 -9.85
CA THR A 40 37.36 -29.80 -10.52
C THR A 40 37.57 -28.66 -9.53
N THR A 41 36.88 -28.71 -8.38
CA THR A 41 36.96 -27.64 -7.37
C THR A 41 38.14 -27.80 -6.41
N GLY A 42 38.77 -28.98 -6.36
CA GLY A 42 39.78 -29.31 -5.35
C GLY A 42 39.24 -29.48 -3.93
N ILE A 43 37.91 -29.42 -3.74
CA ILE A 43 37.28 -29.63 -2.44
C ILE A 43 37.29 -31.13 -2.13
N PRO A 44 37.78 -31.56 -0.94
CA PRO A 44 37.81 -32.98 -0.58
C PRO A 44 36.41 -33.62 -0.64
N ALA A 45 36.32 -34.83 -1.20
CA ALA A 45 35.05 -35.55 -1.34
C ALA A 45 34.31 -35.74 0.01
N SER A 46 35.04 -35.90 1.11
CA SER A 46 34.48 -35.96 2.46
C SER A 46 33.77 -34.67 2.87
N THR A 47 34.29 -33.51 2.44
CA THR A 47 33.73 -32.18 2.72
C THR A 47 32.50 -31.93 1.85
N LEU A 48 32.57 -32.25 0.55
CA LEU A 48 31.41 -32.16 -0.34
C LEU A 48 30.27 -33.06 0.10
N THR A 49 30.56 -34.25 0.62
CA THR A 49 29.55 -35.15 1.19
C THR A 49 28.80 -34.47 2.33
N GLY A 50 29.50 -33.68 3.16
CA GLY A 50 28.89 -32.89 4.23
C GLY A 50 27.95 -31.81 3.72
N TYR A 51 28.35 -31.09 2.65
CA TYR A 51 27.50 -30.08 2.01
C TYR A 51 26.27 -30.69 1.35
N VAL A 52 26.44 -31.78 0.60
CA VAL A 52 25.34 -32.47 -0.09
C VAL A 52 24.39 -33.17 0.88
N LYS A 53 24.83 -33.53 2.09
CA LYS A 53 23.97 -34.07 3.15
C LYS A 53 23.38 -33.00 4.07
N GLY A 54 23.79 -31.74 3.94
CA GLY A 54 23.35 -30.65 4.82
C GLY A 54 23.87 -30.76 6.25
N THR A 55 25.03 -31.40 6.47
CA THR A 55 25.64 -31.54 7.81
C THR A 55 26.68 -30.47 8.13
N SER A 56 27.12 -29.71 7.13
CA SER A 56 28.07 -28.60 7.26
C SER A 56 27.78 -27.51 6.23
N LEU A 57 28.00 -26.24 6.58
CA LEU A 57 27.90 -25.12 5.65
C LEU A 57 29.22 -24.96 4.87
N PRO A 58 29.17 -24.68 3.57
CA PRO A 58 30.37 -24.28 2.85
C PRO A 58 30.83 -22.90 3.29
N VAL A 59 32.15 -22.72 3.36
CA VAL A 59 32.77 -21.40 3.53
C VAL A 59 32.70 -20.62 2.21
N SER A 60 32.84 -19.30 2.25
CA SER A 60 32.73 -18.42 1.07
C SER A 60 33.61 -18.87 -0.09
N GLU A 61 34.87 -19.26 0.17
CA GLU A 61 35.78 -19.78 -0.86
C GLU A 61 35.26 -21.07 -1.53
N ASN A 62 34.63 -21.96 -0.77
CA ASN A 62 34.07 -23.20 -1.31
C ASN A 62 32.75 -22.94 -2.05
N LEU A 63 31.95 -21.96 -1.60
CA LEU A 63 30.76 -21.49 -2.30
C LEU A 63 31.11 -20.95 -3.69
N GLU A 64 32.13 -20.11 -3.81
CA GLU A 64 32.62 -19.56 -5.08
C GLU A 64 33.06 -20.66 -6.05
N LYS A 65 33.82 -21.65 -5.57
CA LYS A 65 34.27 -22.78 -6.38
C LYS A 65 33.11 -23.63 -6.89
N ILE A 66 32.11 -23.88 -6.04
CA ILE A 66 30.92 -24.66 -6.41
C ILE A 66 30.06 -23.88 -7.40
N ALA A 67 29.83 -22.58 -7.17
CA ALA A 67 29.07 -21.70 -8.05
C ALA A 67 29.73 -21.62 -9.45
N SER A 68 31.06 -21.44 -9.48
CA SER A 68 31.85 -21.42 -10.73
C SER A 68 31.77 -22.75 -11.48
N PHE A 69 31.81 -23.89 -10.77
CA PHE A 69 31.69 -25.21 -11.39
C PHE A 69 30.34 -25.43 -12.09
N PHE A 70 29.26 -24.90 -11.51
CA PHE A 70 27.91 -25.01 -12.07
C PHE A 70 27.54 -23.85 -12.99
N GLU A 71 28.43 -22.86 -13.16
CA GLU A 71 28.23 -21.63 -13.95
C GLU A 71 27.00 -20.83 -13.49
N ILE A 72 26.81 -20.72 -12.17
CA ILE A 72 25.71 -19.96 -11.55
C ILE A 72 26.25 -18.87 -10.61
N PRO A 73 25.49 -17.80 -10.33
CA PRO A 73 25.86 -16.85 -9.29
C PRO A 73 25.79 -17.47 -7.89
N ILE A 74 26.57 -16.95 -6.95
CA ILE A 74 26.62 -17.44 -5.56
C ILE A 74 25.26 -17.29 -4.86
N SER A 75 24.49 -16.26 -5.22
CA SER A 75 23.13 -16.01 -4.71
C SER A 75 22.15 -17.16 -5.04
N ASP A 76 22.33 -17.84 -6.17
CA ASP A 76 21.49 -18.98 -6.56
C ASP A 76 21.82 -20.25 -5.77
N LEU A 77 23.02 -20.30 -5.19
CA LEU A 77 23.51 -21.40 -4.38
C LEU A 77 23.24 -21.20 -2.89
N ASP A 78 23.41 -19.97 -2.39
CA ASP A 78 23.18 -19.59 -1.00
C ASP A 78 22.37 -18.27 -0.93
N PRO A 79 21.08 -18.33 -0.53
CA PRO A 79 20.20 -17.16 -0.46
C PRO A 79 20.69 -16.05 0.45
N ARG A 80 21.65 -16.32 1.36
CA ARG A 80 22.25 -15.30 2.22
C ARG A 80 23.11 -14.30 1.43
N TYR A 81 23.52 -14.66 0.23
CA TYR A 81 24.27 -13.81 -0.70
C TYR A 81 23.37 -13.10 -1.72
N SER A 82 22.06 -13.37 -1.71
CA SER A 82 21.10 -12.59 -2.47
C SER A 82 20.94 -11.23 -1.80
N GLN A 83 21.28 -10.16 -2.52
CA GLN A 83 20.84 -8.84 -2.07
C GLN A 83 19.30 -8.82 -2.10
N PRO A 84 18.63 -8.20 -1.10
CA PRO A 84 17.17 -8.13 -1.07
C PRO A 84 16.57 -7.59 -2.37
N ASP A 85 17.29 -6.70 -3.05
CA ASP A 85 16.87 -6.02 -4.28
C ASP A 85 16.91 -6.92 -5.53
N THR A 86 17.63 -8.06 -5.52
CA THR A 86 17.82 -8.90 -6.74
C THR A 86 16.81 -10.05 -6.89
N LEU A 87 15.90 -10.23 -5.93
CA LEU A 87 14.96 -11.38 -5.90
C LEU A 87 13.69 -11.16 -6.73
N GLU A 88 13.36 -9.93 -7.09
CA GLU A 88 12.17 -9.61 -7.91
C GLU A 88 12.52 -9.48 -9.39
N ASP A 89 13.60 -8.77 -9.71
CA ASP A 89 14.09 -8.63 -11.10
C ASP A 89 14.37 -9.99 -11.75
N SER A 90 14.94 -10.92 -10.97
CA SER A 90 15.25 -12.27 -11.46
C SER A 90 14.02 -13.14 -11.71
N LYS A 91 12.88 -12.89 -11.06
CA LYS A 91 11.64 -13.65 -11.26
C LYS A 91 10.97 -13.32 -12.58
N ILE A 92 10.88 -12.03 -12.93
CA ILE A 92 10.27 -11.61 -14.20
C ILE A 92 11.10 -12.11 -15.38
N GLU A 93 12.43 -11.96 -15.31
CA GLU A 93 13.33 -12.46 -16.35
C GLU A 93 13.23 -13.99 -16.50
N PHE A 94 13.13 -14.73 -15.40
CA PHE A 94 12.94 -16.18 -15.43
C PHE A 94 11.62 -16.59 -16.08
N ILE A 95 10.50 -15.93 -15.71
CA ILE A 95 9.18 -16.19 -16.31
C ILE A 95 9.22 -15.87 -17.80
N TYR A 96 9.76 -14.72 -18.19
CA TYR A 96 9.86 -14.28 -19.58
C TYR A 96 10.58 -15.32 -20.45
N LYS A 97 11.72 -15.85 -19.98
CA LYS A 97 12.50 -16.88 -20.69
C LYS A 97 11.80 -18.23 -20.85
N GLN A 98 10.74 -18.51 -20.09
CA GLN A 98 9.95 -19.73 -20.21
C GLN A 98 8.73 -19.61 -21.13
N LEU A 99 8.33 -18.39 -21.48
CA LEU A 99 7.23 -18.13 -22.40
C LEU A 99 7.67 -18.32 -23.85
N ASP A 100 6.73 -18.70 -24.72
CA ASP A 100 6.92 -18.64 -26.18
C ASP A 100 6.89 -17.19 -26.69
N GLU A 101 7.22 -16.99 -27.97
CA GLU A 101 7.33 -15.66 -28.58
C GLU A 101 6.02 -14.86 -28.48
N ASP A 102 4.87 -15.48 -28.72
CA ASP A 102 3.56 -14.81 -28.68
C ASP A 102 3.24 -14.28 -27.26
N PHE A 103 3.52 -15.08 -26.22
CA PHE A 103 3.29 -14.65 -24.84
C PHE A 103 4.36 -13.68 -24.32
N GLN A 104 5.59 -13.74 -24.83
CA GLN A 104 6.62 -12.74 -24.53
C GLN A 104 6.22 -11.35 -25.01
N ASP A 105 5.73 -11.24 -26.25
CA ASP A 105 5.25 -9.98 -26.82
C ASP A 105 4.07 -9.42 -26.02
N SER A 106 3.11 -10.28 -25.65
CA SER A 106 1.97 -9.91 -24.81
C SER A 106 2.40 -9.37 -23.44
N LEU A 107 3.40 -10.00 -22.81
CA LEU A 107 3.91 -9.55 -21.51
C LEU A 107 4.63 -8.20 -21.62
N LEU A 108 5.41 -7.98 -22.69
CA LEU A 108 6.06 -6.69 -22.94
C LEU A 108 5.05 -5.58 -23.22
N GLU A 109 3.99 -5.86 -23.96
CA GLU A 109 2.91 -4.90 -24.22
C GLU A 109 2.25 -4.47 -22.90
N GLU A 110 1.86 -5.42 -22.05
CA GLU A 110 1.25 -5.11 -20.76
C GLU A 110 2.24 -4.38 -19.83
N ALA A 111 3.52 -4.76 -19.80
CA ALA A 111 4.53 -4.07 -19.02
C ALA A 111 4.68 -2.59 -19.46
N ASN A 112 4.71 -2.33 -20.77
CA ASN A 112 4.75 -0.97 -21.31
C ASN A 112 3.47 -0.18 -21.00
N ARG A 113 2.30 -0.82 -21.10
CA ARG A 113 1.02 -0.23 -20.71
C ARG A 113 1.03 0.18 -19.23
N LEU A 114 1.53 -0.67 -18.35
CA LEU A 114 1.66 -0.37 -16.92
C LEU A 114 2.61 0.80 -16.64
N LEU A 115 3.69 0.94 -17.42
CA LEU A 115 4.59 2.11 -17.30
C LEU A 115 3.89 3.42 -17.67
N VAL A 116 3.10 3.43 -18.75
CA VAL A 116 2.29 4.60 -19.15
C VAL A 116 1.29 4.95 -18.05
N LEU A 117 0.50 3.97 -17.58
CA LEU A 117 -0.46 4.16 -16.50
C LEU A 117 0.20 4.67 -15.21
N GLN A 118 1.41 4.19 -14.89
CA GLN A 118 2.17 4.67 -13.73
C GLN A 118 2.56 6.14 -13.90
N ALA A 119 3.02 6.55 -15.07
CA ALA A 119 3.39 7.93 -15.35
C ALA A 119 2.18 8.88 -15.26
N GLU A 120 1.03 8.46 -15.79
CA GLU A 120 -0.24 9.19 -15.69
C GLU A 120 -0.69 9.33 -14.23
N ARG A 121 -0.67 8.24 -13.47
CA ARG A 121 -0.96 8.27 -12.03
C ARG A 121 -0.06 9.25 -11.28
N LYS A 122 1.25 9.22 -11.56
CA LYS A 122 2.23 10.17 -10.97
C LYS A 122 1.94 11.61 -11.39
N ARG A 123 1.45 11.86 -12.60
CA ARG A 123 1.04 13.19 -13.08
C ARG A 123 -0.17 13.70 -12.30
N ILE A 124 -1.19 12.86 -12.11
CA ILE A 124 -2.38 13.16 -11.31
C ILE A 124 -1.98 13.46 -9.87
N GLU A 125 -1.19 12.60 -9.24
CA GLU A 125 -0.76 12.74 -7.83
C GLU A 125 0.14 13.97 -7.59
N LYS A 126 0.78 14.52 -8.63
CA LYS A 126 1.51 15.81 -8.54
C LYS A 126 0.58 17.01 -8.53
N LYS A 127 -0.56 16.93 -9.20
CA LYS A 127 -1.49 18.05 -9.39
C LYS A 127 -2.65 18.00 -8.40
N TYR A 128 -3.11 16.81 -8.04
CA TYR A 128 -4.27 16.60 -7.22
C TYR A 128 -3.93 15.77 -5.98
N THR A 129 -4.64 16.07 -4.91
CA THR A 129 -4.62 15.35 -3.65
C THR A 129 -5.88 14.49 -3.56
N PRO A 130 -5.77 13.21 -3.19
CA PRO A 130 -6.93 12.35 -2.99
C PRO A 130 -7.58 12.63 -1.63
N TYR A 131 -8.91 12.60 -1.60
CA TYR A 131 -9.73 12.73 -0.40
C TYR A 131 -10.72 11.57 -0.34
N THR A 132 -10.82 10.93 0.82
CA THR A 132 -11.88 9.95 1.10
C THR A 132 -13.10 10.68 1.65
N VAL A 133 -14.24 10.55 0.98
CA VAL A 133 -15.48 11.29 1.27
C VAL A 133 -16.61 10.31 1.60
N PHE A 134 -17.46 10.69 2.55
CA PHE A 134 -18.60 9.88 2.99
C PHE A 134 -19.92 10.63 2.83
N ASP A 135 -21.02 9.92 2.70
CA ASP A 135 -22.37 10.52 2.65
C ASP A 135 -22.79 11.14 3.99
N SER A 136 -22.30 10.59 5.11
CA SER A 136 -22.69 11.02 6.45
C SER A 136 -21.60 10.70 7.49
N TYR A 137 -21.74 11.30 8.67
CA TYR A 137 -20.90 10.97 9.81
C TYR A 137 -21.08 9.52 10.28
N ALA A 138 -22.32 9.01 10.29
CA ALA A 138 -22.57 7.62 10.62
C ALA A 138 -21.84 6.67 9.64
N ALA A 139 -21.84 6.98 8.34
CA ALA A 139 -21.10 6.22 7.34
C ALA A 139 -19.59 6.23 7.63
N SER A 140 -18.99 7.39 7.95
CA SER A 140 -17.56 7.46 8.27
C SER A 140 -17.15 6.71 9.54
N GLN A 141 -18.07 6.51 10.47
CA GLN A 141 -17.84 5.72 11.69
C GLN A 141 -18.07 4.21 11.48
N SER A 142 -18.88 3.85 10.50
CA SER A 142 -19.07 2.46 10.09
C SER A 142 -17.89 2.00 9.22
N ALA A 143 -17.68 0.68 9.09
CA ALA A 143 -16.69 0.12 8.14
C ALA A 143 -17.11 0.29 6.66
N SER A 144 -17.86 1.35 6.34
CA SER A 144 -18.25 1.69 4.98
C SER A 144 -17.04 2.16 4.17
N LYS A 145 -17.07 1.84 2.88
CA LYS A 145 -16.07 2.32 1.93
C LYS A 145 -16.48 3.73 1.50
N GLY A 146 -15.64 4.73 1.82
CA GLY A 146 -15.81 6.09 1.30
C GLY A 146 -15.41 6.20 -0.16
N ASP A 147 -15.92 7.24 -0.83
CA ASP A 147 -15.56 7.58 -2.21
C ASP A 147 -14.18 8.23 -2.25
N LEU A 148 -13.37 7.85 -3.23
CA LEU A 148 -12.08 8.50 -3.48
C LEU A 148 -12.26 9.59 -4.54
N VAL A 149 -12.05 10.84 -4.15
CA VAL A 149 -12.15 12.00 -5.05
C VAL A 149 -10.87 12.80 -5.06
N TRP A 150 -10.70 13.66 -6.07
CA TRP A 150 -9.46 14.41 -6.29
C TRP A 150 -9.72 15.92 -6.21
N PHE A 151 -8.79 16.65 -5.60
CA PHE A 151 -8.82 18.11 -5.49
C PHE A 151 -7.42 18.71 -5.65
N ASP A 152 -7.31 19.86 -6.29
CA ASP A 152 -6.03 20.48 -6.68
C ASP A 152 -5.25 21.12 -5.51
N GLN A 153 -5.85 21.15 -4.32
CA GLN A 153 -5.21 21.66 -3.11
C GLN A 153 -5.16 20.60 -2.01
N LYS A 154 -4.10 20.66 -1.22
CA LYS A 154 -3.94 19.87 0.00
C LYS A 154 -4.34 20.68 1.22
N LEU A 155 -5.42 20.28 1.86
CA LEU A 155 -5.98 20.92 3.04
C LEU A 155 -6.00 19.91 4.18
N ALA A 156 -5.65 20.35 5.39
CA ALA A 156 -5.75 19.50 6.57
C ALA A 156 -7.21 19.41 7.01
N TYR A 157 -7.76 18.20 7.11
CA TYR A 157 -9.13 17.93 7.54
C TYR A 157 -9.13 16.71 8.49
N ASP A 158 -10.24 16.47 9.18
CA ASP A 158 -10.44 15.27 9.98
C ASP A 158 -11.54 14.38 9.38
N LEU A 159 -12.51 15.00 8.70
CA LEU A 159 -13.60 14.32 8.01
C LEU A 159 -13.99 15.07 6.73
N ALA A 160 -14.35 14.34 5.68
CA ALA A 160 -14.89 14.92 4.45
C ALA A 160 -16.25 14.30 4.15
N LEU A 161 -17.27 15.15 3.94
CA LEU A 161 -18.64 14.71 3.69
C LEU A 161 -19.20 15.31 2.40
N TRP A 162 -20.03 14.55 1.71
CA TRP A 162 -20.82 15.07 0.60
C TRP A 162 -21.87 16.08 1.06
N ILE A 163 -22.06 17.13 0.27
CA ILE A 163 -23.14 18.11 0.45
C ILE A 163 -24.32 17.71 -0.42
N HIS A 164 -25.29 17.00 0.14
CA HIS A 164 -26.48 16.53 -0.60
C HIS A 164 -27.60 17.57 -0.74
N THR A 165 -27.45 18.76 -0.13
CA THR A 165 -28.46 19.83 -0.11
C THR A 165 -27.99 21.09 -0.84
N ASP A 166 -28.90 21.78 -1.50
CA ASP A 166 -28.71 23.11 -2.08
C ASP A 166 -28.96 24.24 -1.06
N SER A 167 -29.29 23.91 0.20
CA SER A 167 -29.64 24.91 1.21
C SER A 167 -28.47 25.82 1.63
N LEU A 168 -27.25 25.51 1.20
CA LEU A 168 -26.04 26.29 1.41
C LEU A 168 -25.53 27.00 0.14
N GLU A 169 -26.30 26.94 -0.95
CA GLU A 169 -25.96 27.62 -2.20
C GLU A 169 -26.04 29.15 -2.10
N PRO A 170 -25.26 29.87 -2.93
CA PRO A 170 -24.31 29.35 -3.93
C PRO A 170 -22.94 28.98 -3.34
N LYS A 171 -22.68 29.31 -2.06
CA LYS A 171 -21.34 29.20 -1.48
C LYS A 171 -20.89 27.75 -1.29
N TYR A 172 -21.80 26.85 -0.97
CA TYR A 172 -21.54 25.42 -0.87
C TYR A 172 -22.55 24.68 -1.76
N PRO A 173 -22.20 24.41 -3.02
CA PRO A 173 -23.12 23.84 -3.98
C PRO A 173 -23.44 22.39 -3.64
N LYS A 174 -24.64 21.95 -4.01
CA LYS A 174 -25.00 20.54 -3.94
C LYS A 174 -24.02 19.72 -4.80
N GLY A 175 -23.55 18.60 -4.26
CA GLY A 175 -22.54 17.75 -4.89
C GLY A 175 -21.09 18.16 -4.61
N ALA A 176 -20.86 19.25 -3.87
CA ALA A 176 -19.55 19.56 -3.35
C ALA A 176 -19.20 18.67 -2.14
N VAL A 177 -17.91 18.65 -1.81
CA VAL A 177 -17.35 18.05 -0.61
C VAL A 177 -17.17 19.14 0.44
N ALA A 178 -17.58 18.89 1.67
CA ALA A 178 -17.27 19.70 2.85
C ALA A 178 -16.10 19.08 3.60
N LEU A 179 -15.02 19.84 3.78
CA LEU A 179 -13.90 19.47 4.64
C LEU A 179 -14.15 19.98 6.06
N ILE A 180 -14.12 19.06 7.02
CA ILE A 180 -14.51 19.29 8.40
C ILE A 180 -13.31 19.07 9.30
N LYS A 181 -13.07 20.02 10.20
CA LYS A 181 -12.23 19.82 11.38
C LYS A 181 -13.12 19.49 12.57
N GLN A 182 -12.87 18.36 13.21
CA GLN A 182 -13.60 17.95 14.40
C GLN A 182 -13.29 18.93 15.52
N THR A 183 -14.34 19.61 15.97
CA THR A 183 -14.26 20.64 17.00
C THR A 183 -15.62 20.79 17.65
N PHE A 184 -15.62 21.28 18.88
CA PHE A 184 -16.82 21.81 19.49
C PHE A 184 -17.23 23.12 18.81
N TYR A 185 -18.44 23.57 19.11
CA TYR A 185 -18.88 24.90 18.70
C TYR A 185 -17.98 25.97 19.32
N ASP A 186 -17.28 26.74 18.47
CA ASP A 186 -16.32 27.76 18.87
C ASP A 186 -16.64 29.15 18.30
N THR A 187 -17.37 29.20 17.18
CA THR A 187 -17.61 30.39 16.38
C THR A 187 -19.08 30.48 15.98
N ALA A 188 -19.74 31.57 16.38
CA ALA A 188 -21.11 31.85 15.97
C ALA A 188 -21.21 32.19 14.48
N GLY A 189 -22.21 31.63 13.80
CA GLY A 189 -22.46 31.87 12.39
C GLY A 189 -21.47 31.19 11.43
N ALA A 190 -20.57 30.34 11.94
CA ALA A 190 -19.78 29.45 11.10
C ALA A 190 -20.63 28.26 10.59
N ILE A 191 -20.11 27.57 9.57
CA ILE A 191 -20.75 26.35 9.05
C ILE A 191 -20.22 25.16 9.84
N TYR A 192 -21.12 24.32 10.33
CA TYR A 192 -20.78 23.08 11.02
C TYR A 192 -21.54 21.91 10.43
N ALA A 193 -20.94 20.72 10.58
CA ALA A 193 -21.64 19.46 10.51
C ALA A 193 -22.19 19.12 11.90
N ILE A 194 -23.48 18.81 11.96
CA ILE A 194 -24.21 18.44 13.17
C ILE A 194 -24.88 17.09 12.93
N GLU A 195 -24.76 16.18 13.88
CA GLU A 195 -25.53 14.95 13.94
C GLU A 195 -26.80 15.22 14.75
N TYR A 196 -27.95 14.97 14.12
CA TYR A 196 -29.27 15.16 14.71
C TYR A 196 -30.26 14.18 14.10
N ASP A 197 -30.99 13.45 14.95
CA ASP A 197 -31.97 12.42 14.53
C ASP A 197 -31.39 11.39 13.53
N GLY A 198 -30.17 10.92 13.80
CA GLY A 198 -29.43 9.97 12.95
C GLY A 198 -28.98 10.54 11.59
N GLN A 199 -29.22 11.83 11.32
CA GLN A 199 -28.84 12.50 10.08
C GLN A 199 -27.68 13.46 10.30
N THR A 200 -26.82 13.60 9.30
CA THR A 200 -25.78 14.63 9.29
C THR A 200 -26.29 15.88 8.56
N LEU A 201 -26.37 16.99 9.28
CA LEU A 201 -26.81 18.29 8.78
C LEU A 201 -25.61 19.23 8.67
N ILE A 202 -25.35 19.77 7.48
CA ILE A 202 -24.34 20.81 7.27
C ILE A 202 -25.08 22.14 7.15
N LYS A 203 -24.91 23.03 8.13
CA LYS A 203 -25.66 24.30 8.23
C LYS A 203 -24.82 25.41 8.83
N ARG A 204 -25.27 26.66 8.64
CA ARG A 204 -24.77 27.78 9.44
C ARG A 204 -25.37 27.73 10.83
N VAL A 205 -24.55 27.80 11.87
CA VAL A 205 -24.98 27.47 13.23
C VAL A 205 -24.86 28.66 14.17
N PHE A 206 -25.91 28.92 14.92
CA PHE A 206 -25.93 29.85 16.05
C PHE A 206 -26.41 29.12 17.30
N ARG A 207 -25.63 29.18 18.37
CA ARG A 207 -26.05 28.70 19.68
C ARG A 207 -26.84 29.81 20.39
N GLU A 208 -28.06 29.49 20.80
CA GLU A 208 -29.00 30.39 21.47
C GLU A 208 -29.44 29.77 22.80
N ALA A 209 -30.14 30.54 23.64
CA ALA A 209 -30.58 30.06 24.97
C ALA A 209 -31.52 28.84 24.87
N GLN A 210 -32.42 28.84 23.88
CA GLN A 210 -33.39 27.75 23.65
C GLN A 210 -32.84 26.56 22.84
N GLY A 211 -31.57 26.58 22.39
CA GLY A 211 -31.00 25.50 21.58
C GLY A 211 -30.07 25.98 20.47
N ILE A 212 -30.05 25.24 19.36
CA ILE A 212 -29.20 25.52 18.21
C ILE A 212 -30.07 25.96 17.02
N ARG A 213 -29.86 27.18 16.52
CA ARG A 213 -30.47 27.66 15.28
C ARG A 213 -29.59 27.33 14.09
N LEU A 214 -30.16 26.56 13.18
CA LEU A 214 -29.61 26.18 11.89
C LEU A 214 -30.16 27.10 10.80
N VAL A 215 -29.27 27.82 10.16
CA VAL A 215 -29.59 28.83 9.16
C VAL A 215 -29.17 28.33 7.78
N SER A 216 -30.10 28.39 6.84
CA SER A 216 -29.81 28.12 5.43
C SER A 216 -29.17 29.37 4.79
N LEU A 217 -28.18 29.20 3.92
CA LEU A 217 -27.63 30.32 3.14
C LEU A 217 -28.51 30.61 1.93
N ASN A 218 -29.13 29.56 1.39
CA ASN A 218 -30.12 29.65 0.33
C ASN A 218 -31.48 30.08 0.90
N LYS A 219 -31.96 31.25 0.44
CA LYS A 219 -33.19 31.90 0.95
C LYS A 219 -34.49 31.13 0.68
N LYS A 220 -34.45 30.06 -0.13
CA LYS A 220 -35.60 29.18 -0.37
C LYS A 220 -36.02 28.39 0.89
N TYR A 221 -35.13 28.28 1.87
CA TYR A 221 -35.32 27.45 3.06
C TYR A 221 -35.43 28.33 4.31
N SER A 222 -36.39 28.04 5.17
CA SER A 222 -36.50 28.66 6.48
C SER A 222 -35.43 28.15 7.45
N ASP A 223 -35.17 28.93 8.50
CA ASP A 223 -34.34 28.52 9.62
C ASP A 223 -35.00 27.38 10.38
N LYS A 224 -34.19 26.44 10.88
CA LYS A 224 -34.61 25.36 11.76
C LYS A 224 -33.99 25.57 13.14
N ILE A 225 -34.75 25.38 14.20
CA ILE A 225 -34.24 25.40 15.57
C ILE A 225 -34.27 23.97 16.09
N ILE A 226 -33.16 23.50 16.63
CA ILE A 226 -33.08 22.26 17.39
C ILE A 226 -33.08 22.63 18.87
N PRO A 227 -34.09 22.20 19.66
CA PRO A 227 -34.14 22.43 21.09
C PRO A 227 -32.92 21.86 21.81
N LEU A 228 -32.52 22.48 22.93
CA LEU A 228 -31.36 22.01 23.70
C LEU A 228 -31.60 20.63 24.31
N GLU A 229 -32.84 20.30 24.66
CA GLU A 229 -33.25 19.02 25.26
C GLU A 229 -33.03 17.83 24.31
N GLU A 230 -32.91 18.08 23.02
CA GLU A 230 -32.67 17.03 22.00
C GLU A 230 -31.18 16.72 21.81
N GLU A 231 -30.30 17.38 22.60
CA GLU A 231 -28.85 17.13 22.66
C GLU A 231 -28.16 17.00 21.29
N PRO A 232 -28.32 17.98 20.37
CA PRO A 232 -27.67 17.91 19.06
C PRO A 232 -26.15 17.83 19.19
N ARG A 233 -25.55 16.90 18.45
CA ARG A 233 -24.10 16.69 18.49
C ARG A 233 -23.40 17.45 17.39
N VAL A 234 -22.51 18.38 17.77
CA VAL A 234 -21.62 19.03 16.81
C VAL A 234 -20.50 18.05 16.45
N ILE A 235 -20.38 17.71 15.16
CA ILE A 235 -19.32 16.85 14.65
C ILE A 235 -18.05 17.68 14.44
N GLY A 236 -18.19 18.88 13.86
CA GLY A 236 -17.07 19.75 13.56
C GLY A 236 -17.41 20.92 12.67
N LYS A 237 -16.44 21.81 12.50
CA LYS A 237 -16.56 23.03 11.71
C LYS A 237 -16.10 22.77 10.28
N VAL A 238 -16.89 23.23 9.31
CA VAL A 238 -16.49 23.20 7.90
C VAL A 238 -15.43 24.28 7.68
N ILE A 239 -14.24 23.84 7.31
CA ILE A 239 -13.08 24.70 7.06
C ILE A 239 -12.92 25.06 5.58
N ALA A 240 -13.43 24.21 4.68
CA ALA A 240 -13.35 24.39 3.25
C ALA A 240 -14.42 23.54 2.55
N SER A 241 -14.68 23.86 1.28
CA SER A 241 -15.49 23.04 0.39
C SER A 241 -14.99 23.14 -1.03
N PHE A 242 -15.13 22.07 -1.80
CA PHE A 242 -14.70 22.00 -3.19
C PHE A 242 -15.61 21.09 -4.01
N LEU A 243 -15.66 21.33 -5.32
CA LEU A 243 -16.17 20.35 -6.28
C LEU A 243 -15.02 19.43 -6.68
N PRO A 244 -15.20 18.10 -6.64
CA PRO A 244 -14.21 17.15 -7.12
C PRO A 244 -13.77 17.45 -8.56
N ALA A 245 -12.49 17.20 -8.85
CA ALA A 245 -12.01 17.16 -10.24
C ALA A 245 -12.79 16.11 -11.02
N LYS A 246 -13.13 16.43 -12.27
CA LYS A 246 -13.87 15.51 -13.13
C LYS A 246 -12.95 14.42 -13.67
N GLU A 247 -13.53 13.29 -14.06
CA GLU A 247 -12.76 12.15 -14.58
C GLU A 247 -12.00 12.50 -15.87
N ASP A 248 -12.52 13.41 -16.70
CA ASP A 248 -11.85 13.93 -17.90
C ASP A 248 -10.68 14.88 -17.61
N GLU A 249 -10.53 15.34 -16.36
CA GLU A 249 -9.47 16.26 -15.92
C GLU A 249 -8.29 15.56 -15.20
N LEU A 250 -8.41 14.24 -14.98
CA LEU A 250 -7.41 13.38 -14.34
C LEU A 250 -6.55 12.70 -15.41
#